data_AF-G3PWA9-F1
#
_entry.id   AF-G3PWA9-F1
#
_cell.length_a   1.000
_cell.length_b   1.000
_cell.length_c   1.000
_cell.angle_alpha   90.00
_cell.angle_beta   90.00
_cell.angle_gamma   90.00
#
_symmetry.space_group_name_H-M   'P 1'
#
loop_
_entity.id
_entity.type
_entity.pdbx_description
1 polymer ?
#
loop_
_entity_poly.entity_id
_entity_poly.type
_entity_poly.pdbx_seq_one_letter_code
_entity_poly.pdbx_strand_id
1 'polypeptide(L)'
;MRTSLVNIVLFSSLHVLLSLTCFQDVVEAASGKGFGENIHWRTLDDGKKEAEASGLPIMLIIHKTWCGACKALKPKFAESKDISELAHNFVMINLEDEEEPKDDAYTPDGGYIPRILFLDPSGKVHPEITNKNGNPNYKYFYSSAGEADGRRLQTGPHRRRAVRRKRRDRHPAVRATLPLPEHQVTLPNVQLYRF
;
A
#
# COMPACT_ATOMS: atom_id res chain seq x y z
N MET A 1 -36.92 -46.16 -19.38
CA MET A 1 -36.87 -44.72 -19.00
C MET A 1 -36.30 -44.44 -17.59
N ARG A 2 -35.60 -45.39 -16.93
CA ARG A 2 -35.08 -45.21 -15.55
C ARG A 2 -33.58 -44.84 -15.49
N THR A 3 -32.85 -45.04 -16.58
CA THR A 3 -31.40 -44.80 -16.70
C THR A 3 -31.04 -43.33 -16.96
N SER A 4 -31.92 -42.55 -17.59
CA SER A 4 -31.66 -41.12 -17.87
C SER A 4 -31.61 -40.27 -16.62
N LEU A 5 -32.44 -40.54 -15.61
CA LEU A 5 -32.51 -39.70 -14.42
C LEU A 5 -31.26 -39.84 -13.54
N VAL A 6 -30.69 -41.04 -13.43
CA VAL A 6 -29.47 -41.29 -12.63
C VAL A 6 -28.25 -40.61 -13.25
N ASN A 7 -28.14 -40.65 -14.59
CA ASN A 7 -27.07 -39.96 -15.31
C ASN A 7 -27.20 -38.43 -15.20
N ILE A 8 -28.41 -37.86 -15.30
CA ILE A 8 -28.61 -36.41 -15.15
C ILE A 8 -28.22 -35.91 -13.75
N VAL A 9 -28.55 -36.67 -12.69
CA VAL A 9 -28.16 -36.33 -11.32
C VAL A 9 -26.65 -36.46 -11.10
N LEU A 10 -26.00 -37.47 -11.70
CA LEU A 10 -24.53 -37.65 -11.68
C LEU A 10 -23.79 -36.53 -12.44
N PHE A 11 -24.33 -36.09 -13.58
CA PHE A 11 -23.73 -34.98 -14.35
C PHE A 11 -23.90 -33.63 -13.65
N SER A 12 -25.02 -33.43 -12.95
CA SER A 12 -25.29 -32.22 -12.17
C SER A 12 -24.39 -32.12 -10.93
N SER A 13 -24.23 -33.21 -10.17
CA SER A 13 -23.35 -33.24 -9.00
C SER A 13 -21.87 -33.07 -9.37
N LEU A 14 -21.45 -33.57 -10.54
CA LEU A 14 -20.10 -33.38 -11.05
C LEU A 14 -19.82 -31.91 -11.45
N HIS A 15 -20.80 -31.19 -12.00
CA HIS A 15 -20.66 -29.76 -12.31
C HIS A 15 -20.65 -28.87 -11.06
N VAL A 16 -21.40 -29.24 -10.01
CA VAL A 16 -21.36 -28.54 -8.71
C VAL A 16 -20.03 -28.74 -7.99
N LEU A 17 -19.43 -29.94 -8.10
CA LEU A 17 -18.08 -30.20 -7.59
C LEU A 17 -16.98 -29.50 -8.41
N LEU A 18 -17.16 -29.35 -9.73
CA LEU A 18 -16.22 -28.64 -10.61
C LEU A 18 -16.29 -27.11 -10.47
N SER A 19 -17.40 -26.56 -9.98
CA SER A 19 -17.54 -25.12 -9.71
C SER A 19 -17.04 -24.71 -8.33
N LEU A 20 -16.92 -25.66 -7.38
CA LEU A 20 -16.35 -25.41 -6.06
C LEU A 20 -14.82 -25.28 -6.05
N THR A 21 -14.14 -25.63 -7.15
CA THR A 21 -12.68 -25.45 -7.30
C THR A 21 -12.28 -24.09 -7.87
N CYS A 22 -13.25 -23.18 -8.08
CA CYS A 22 -12.96 -21.81 -8.49
C CYS A 22 -12.26 -21.04 -7.36
N PHE A 23 -11.01 -20.68 -7.63
CA PHE A 23 -10.25 -19.60 -7.00
C PHE A 23 -9.84 -19.81 -5.53
N GLN A 24 -8.94 -20.77 -5.30
CA GLN A 24 -7.85 -20.52 -4.37
C GLN A 24 -6.65 -20.03 -5.17
N ASP A 25 -6.63 -18.75 -5.54
CA ASP A 25 -5.36 -18.07 -5.83
C ASP A 25 -4.60 -18.08 -4.50
N VAL A 26 -3.72 -19.06 -4.33
CA VAL A 26 -2.80 -19.09 -3.20
C VAL A 26 -1.85 -17.92 -3.43
N VAL A 27 -2.11 -16.81 -2.74
CA VAL A 27 -1.28 -15.62 -2.86
C VAL A 27 0.04 -15.95 -2.16
N GLU A 28 1.06 -16.28 -2.95
CA GLU A 28 2.38 -16.66 -2.46
C GLU A 28 2.93 -15.48 -1.63
N ALA A 29 3.24 -15.74 -0.36
CA ALA A 29 3.92 -14.76 0.48
C ALA A 29 5.42 -14.83 0.17
N ALA A 30 6.00 -13.74 -0.31
CA ALA A 30 7.43 -13.67 -0.51
C ALA A 30 8.15 -13.61 0.85
N SER A 31 9.37 -14.14 0.93
CA SER A 31 10.19 -13.98 2.12
C SER A 31 10.64 -12.52 2.25
N GLY A 32 10.69 -11.98 3.46
CA GLY A 32 11.18 -10.62 3.71
C GLY A 32 12.68 -10.44 3.59
N LYS A 33 13.46 -11.52 3.40
CA LYS A 33 14.92 -11.51 3.17
C LYS A 33 15.73 -10.67 4.16
N GLY A 34 15.22 -10.42 5.37
CA GLY A 34 15.84 -9.58 6.40
C GLY A 34 15.42 -8.10 6.43
N PHE A 35 14.50 -7.65 5.57
CA PHE A 35 13.88 -6.32 5.62
C PHE A 35 12.74 -6.20 6.65
N GLY A 36 12.52 -7.24 7.44
CA GLY A 36 11.49 -7.30 8.47
C GLY A 36 10.42 -8.33 8.12
N GLU A 37 10.14 -9.23 9.06
CA GLU A 37 9.13 -10.29 8.89
C GLU A 37 7.71 -9.80 9.19
N ASN A 38 7.60 -8.64 9.84
CA ASN A 38 6.32 -8.00 10.17
C ASN A 38 5.67 -7.28 8.96
N ILE A 39 6.32 -7.33 7.80
CA ILE A 39 5.85 -6.72 6.55
C ILE A 39 5.35 -7.82 5.64
N HIS A 40 4.21 -7.59 5.01
CA HIS A 40 3.61 -8.55 4.10
C HIS A 40 4.26 -8.45 2.70
N TRP A 41 5.31 -9.22 2.47
CA TRP A 41 6.04 -9.22 1.21
C TRP A 41 5.34 -10.05 0.13
N ARG A 42 5.35 -9.53 -1.10
CA ARG A 42 4.80 -10.19 -2.30
C ARG A 42 5.88 -10.37 -3.36
N THR A 43 5.65 -11.32 -4.25
CA THR A 43 6.42 -11.47 -5.50
C THR A 43 6.07 -10.33 -6.46
N LEU A 44 6.90 -10.12 -7.49
CA LEU A 44 6.64 -9.05 -8.47
C LEU A 44 5.28 -9.20 -9.15
N ASP A 45 4.94 -10.42 -9.57
CA ASP A 45 3.71 -10.68 -10.33
C ASP A 45 2.46 -10.60 -9.44
N ASP A 46 2.50 -11.18 -8.25
CA ASP A 46 1.36 -11.12 -7.33
C ASP A 46 1.21 -9.73 -6.72
N GLY A 47 2.31 -9.05 -6.45
CA GLY A 47 2.28 -7.69 -5.94
C GLY A 47 1.68 -6.71 -6.95
N LYS A 48 1.90 -6.91 -8.26
CA LYS A 48 1.21 -6.14 -9.32
C LYS A 48 -0.29 -6.41 -9.34
N LYS A 49 -0.71 -7.68 -9.29
CA LYS A 49 -2.13 -8.04 -9.24
C LYS A 49 -2.81 -7.48 -7.99
N GLU A 50 -2.17 -7.60 -6.83
CA GLU A 50 -2.68 -7.07 -5.57
C GLU A 50 -2.76 -5.54 -5.60
N ALA A 51 -1.76 -4.87 -6.16
CA ALA A 51 -1.76 -3.41 -6.31
C ALA A 51 -2.92 -2.94 -7.20
N GLU A 52 -3.17 -3.64 -8.31
CA GLU A 52 -4.28 -3.33 -9.22
C GLU A 52 -5.64 -3.56 -8.54
N ALA A 53 -5.79 -4.68 -7.82
CA ALA A 53 -7.03 -5.04 -7.12
C ALA A 53 -7.33 -4.13 -5.92
N SER A 54 -6.30 -3.78 -5.14
CA SER A 54 -6.41 -2.93 -3.94
C SER A 54 -6.37 -1.43 -4.26
N GLY A 55 -5.86 -1.05 -5.43
CA GLY A 55 -5.57 0.33 -5.79
C GLY A 55 -4.43 0.95 -4.98
N LEU A 56 -3.57 0.12 -4.38
CA LEU A 56 -2.43 0.57 -3.60
C LEU A 56 -1.18 0.68 -4.48
N PRO A 57 -0.36 1.73 -4.31
CA PRO A 57 0.95 1.81 -4.96
C PRO A 57 1.89 0.72 -4.45
N ILE A 58 2.91 0.38 -5.25
CA ILE A 58 3.91 -0.64 -4.92
C ILE A 58 5.19 0.05 -4.47
N MET A 59 5.80 -0.48 -3.41
CA MET A 59 7.17 -0.16 -3.01
C MET A 59 8.06 -1.36 -3.33
N LEU A 60 8.96 -1.17 -4.29
CA LEU A 60 9.83 -2.21 -4.82
C LEU A 60 11.26 -2.00 -4.34
N ILE A 61 11.85 -3.00 -3.71
CA ILE A 61 13.23 -2.98 -3.21
C ILE A 61 14.06 -3.95 -4.01
N ILE A 62 15.07 -3.45 -4.73
CA ILE A 62 16.02 -4.29 -5.47
C ILE A 62 17.32 -4.37 -4.67
N HIS A 63 17.73 -5.58 -4.31
CA HIS A 63 18.95 -5.83 -3.55
C HIS A 63 19.66 -7.11 -3.99
N LYS A 64 20.93 -7.26 -3.58
CA LYS A 64 21.72 -8.48 -3.83
C LYS A 64 22.34 -9.02 -2.56
N THR A 65 22.58 -10.32 -2.52
CA THR A 65 23.13 -11.03 -1.34
C THR A 65 24.58 -10.65 -1.04
N TRP A 66 25.37 -10.34 -2.07
CA TRP A 66 26.78 -9.93 -1.96
C TRP A 66 26.97 -8.43 -1.64
N CYS A 67 25.89 -7.64 -1.62
CA CYS A 67 25.93 -6.20 -1.43
C CYS A 67 26.05 -5.81 0.05
N GLY A 68 27.18 -5.19 0.43
CA GLY A 68 27.44 -4.71 1.80
C GLY A 68 26.45 -3.65 2.28
N ALA A 69 26.12 -2.68 1.42
CA ALA A 69 25.15 -1.62 1.75
C ALA A 69 23.75 -2.19 2.02
N CYS A 70 23.34 -3.21 1.26
CA CYS A 70 22.06 -3.89 1.40
C CYS A 70 21.97 -4.58 2.78
N LYS A 71 23.04 -5.25 3.21
CA LYS A 71 23.13 -5.87 4.55
C LYS A 71 23.01 -4.86 5.68
N ALA A 72 23.57 -3.66 5.52
CA ALA A 72 23.45 -2.58 6.50
C ALA A 72 22.05 -1.93 6.52
N LEU A 73 21.34 -1.93 5.39
CA LEU A 73 20.00 -1.36 5.28
C LEU A 73 18.91 -2.27 5.85
N LYS A 74 19.02 -3.59 5.63
CA LYS A 74 18.09 -4.62 6.12
C LYS A 74 17.63 -4.42 7.58
N PRO A 75 18.51 -4.39 8.59
CA PRO A 75 18.10 -4.24 9.98
C PRO A 75 17.47 -2.87 10.27
N LYS A 76 17.98 -1.79 9.65
CA LYS A 76 17.41 -0.43 9.82
C LYS A 76 15.98 -0.34 9.28
N PHE A 77 15.71 -1.07 8.20
CA PHE A 77 14.39 -1.13 7.58
C PHE A 77 13.43 -1.96 8.44
N ALA A 78 13.91 -3.11 8.95
CA ALA A 78 13.14 -3.99 9.83
C ALA A 78 12.79 -3.35 11.19
N GLU A 79 13.69 -2.54 11.75
CA GLU A 79 13.49 -1.87 13.05
C GLU A 79 12.65 -0.60 12.96
N SER A 80 12.51 -0.01 11.76
CA SER A 80 11.80 1.26 11.60
C SER A 80 10.28 1.09 11.66
N LYS A 81 9.68 1.74 12.66
CA LYS A 81 8.21 1.82 12.80
C LYS A 81 7.56 2.57 11.65
N ASP A 82 8.18 3.67 11.19
CA ASP A 82 7.67 4.48 10.09
C ASP A 82 7.49 3.65 8.82
N ILE A 83 8.46 2.77 8.53
CA ILE A 83 8.39 1.85 7.40
C ILE A 83 7.31 0.80 7.59
N SER A 84 7.17 0.24 8.79
CA SER A 84 6.09 -0.70 9.07
C SER A 84 4.71 -0.06 8.89
N GLU A 85 4.54 1.20 9.31
CA GLU A 85 3.29 1.96 9.10
C GLU A 85 3.05 2.29 7.62
N LEU A 86 4.12 2.65 6.90
CA LEU A 86 4.06 2.86 5.46
C LEU A 86 3.71 1.56 4.73
N ALA A 87 4.28 0.42 5.12
CA ALA A 87 4.04 -0.88 4.50
C ALA A 87 2.57 -1.29 4.48
N HIS A 88 1.72 -0.80 5.39
CA HIS A 88 0.28 -1.03 5.33
C HIS A 88 -0.45 -0.24 4.23
N ASN A 89 0.19 0.79 3.68
CA ASN A 89 -0.35 1.68 2.64
C ASN A 89 0.22 1.37 1.24
N PHE A 90 1.15 0.43 1.15
CA PHE A 90 1.83 0.02 -0.08
C PHE A 90 1.78 -1.49 -0.22
N VAL A 91 1.85 -1.99 -1.45
CA VAL A 91 2.20 -3.38 -1.68
C VAL A 91 3.72 -3.48 -1.67
N MET A 92 4.25 -4.29 -0.75
CA MET A 92 5.69 -4.38 -0.50
C MET A 92 6.29 -5.54 -1.29
N ILE A 93 7.26 -5.25 -2.14
CA ILE A 93 7.94 -6.23 -2.98
C ILE A 93 9.44 -6.07 -2.78
N ASN A 94 10.14 -7.18 -2.54
CA ASN A 94 11.59 -7.23 -2.57
C ASN A 94 12.03 -8.19 -3.68
N LEU A 95 13.11 -7.83 -4.37
CA LEU A 95 13.72 -8.61 -5.44
C LEU A 95 15.19 -8.84 -5.10
N GLU A 96 15.55 -10.11 -5.00
CA GLU A 96 16.89 -10.56 -4.66
C GLU A 96 17.63 -11.13 -5.87
N ASP A 97 18.87 -10.71 -6.07
CA ASP A 97 19.82 -11.29 -7.03
C ASP A 97 19.29 -11.36 -8.49
N GLU A 98 18.80 -12.53 -8.93
CA GLU A 98 18.31 -12.78 -10.29
C GLU A 98 16.83 -12.43 -10.49
N GLU A 99 16.11 -12.11 -9.41
CA GLU A 99 14.70 -11.69 -9.46
C GLU A 99 14.53 -10.27 -10.03
N GLU A 100 15.62 -9.54 -10.24
CA GLU A 100 15.65 -8.22 -10.87
C GLU A 100 15.19 -8.28 -12.35
N PRO A 101 14.10 -7.60 -12.74
CA PRO A 101 13.69 -7.48 -14.13
C PRO A 101 14.78 -6.80 -14.96
N LYS A 102 15.01 -7.31 -16.16
CA LYS A 102 15.96 -6.73 -17.14
C LYS A 102 15.38 -5.53 -17.89
N ASP A 103 14.24 -5.01 -17.47
CA ASP A 103 13.56 -3.88 -18.10
C ASP A 103 14.15 -2.55 -17.61
N ASP A 104 14.48 -1.67 -18.54
CA ASP A 104 15.06 -0.35 -18.30
C ASP A 104 14.18 0.53 -17.40
N ALA A 105 12.88 0.25 -17.33
CA ALA A 105 11.97 0.92 -16.41
C ALA A 105 12.41 0.79 -14.94
N TYR A 106 13.08 -0.31 -14.57
CA TYR A 106 13.57 -0.59 -13.21
C TYR A 106 15.00 -0.09 -12.97
N THR A 107 15.64 0.51 -13.98
CA THR A 107 17.00 1.08 -13.89
C THR A 107 17.07 2.52 -14.42
N PRO A 108 16.16 3.43 -14.01
CA PRO A 108 16.02 4.77 -14.59
C PRO A 108 17.26 5.66 -14.47
N ASP A 109 18.13 5.42 -13.48
CA ASP A 109 19.38 6.15 -13.27
C ASP A 109 20.60 5.22 -13.07
N GLY A 110 20.48 3.95 -13.44
CA GLY A 110 21.58 2.98 -13.48
C GLY A 110 21.42 1.71 -12.63
N GLY A 111 22.41 0.83 -12.79
CA GLY A 111 22.46 -0.55 -12.28
C GLY A 111 22.88 -0.73 -10.81
N TYR A 112 22.92 0.32 -9.99
CA TYR A 112 23.43 0.24 -8.60
C TYR A 112 22.43 -0.41 -7.63
N ILE A 113 22.89 -0.82 -6.45
CA ILE A 113 22.09 -1.47 -5.42
C ILE A 113 22.53 -1.02 -4.02
N PRO A 114 21.64 -1.01 -3.01
CA PRO A 114 20.19 -1.22 -3.08
C PRO A 114 19.46 -0.05 -3.75
N ARG A 115 18.31 -0.33 -4.38
CA ARG A 115 17.40 0.69 -4.93
C ARG A 115 16.00 0.48 -4.40
N ILE A 116 15.33 1.57 -4.08
CA ILE A 116 13.90 1.55 -3.75
C ILE A 116 13.15 2.37 -4.79
N LEU A 117 12.34 1.66 -5.57
CA LEU A 117 11.49 2.23 -6.59
C LEU A 117 10.04 2.23 -6.12
N PHE A 118 9.30 3.18 -6.64
CA PHE A 118 7.89 3.31 -6.37
C PHE A 118 7.11 3.17 -7.67
N LEU A 119 6.16 2.25 -7.68
CA LEU A 119 5.30 2.01 -8.82
C LEU A 119 3.87 2.40 -8.48
N ASP A 120 3.10 2.75 -9.50
CA ASP A 120 1.68 2.96 -9.37
C ASP A 120 0.91 1.63 -9.23
N PRO A 121 -0.39 1.68 -8.94
CA PRO A 121 -1.23 0.48 -8.92
C PRO A 121 -1.29 -0.28 -10.25
N SER A 122 -0.89 0.34 -11.38
CA SER A 122 -0.82 -0.32 -12.69
C SER A 122 0.55 -0.98 -12.97
N GLY A 123 1.50 -0.88 -12.03
CA GLY A 123 2.84 -1.44 -12.17
C GLY A 123 3.82 -0.57 -12.96
N LYS A 124 3.50 0.71 -13.18
CA LYS A 124 4.38 1.69 -13.84
C LYS A 124 5.26 2.41 -12.82
N VAL A 125 6.57 2.43 -13.09
CA VAL A 125 7.57 3.13 -12.25
C VAL A 125 7.37 4.64 -12.33
N HIS A 126 7.42 5.31 -11.18
CA HIS A 126 7.37 6.75 -11.02
C HIS A 126 8.77 7.33 -10.73
N PRO A 127 9.56 7.66 -11.77
CA PRO A 127 10.94 8.09 -11.58
C PRO A 127 11.06 9.47 -10.90
N GLU A 128 9.98 10.26 -10.82
CA GLU A 128 9.96 11.56 -10.15
C GLU A 128 10.01 11.49 -8.61
N ILE A 129 9.96 10.28 -8.05
CA ILE A 129 9.97 10.03 -6.60
C ILE A 129 11.33 9.49 -6.22
N THR A 130 12.17 10.42 -5.79
CA THR A 130 13.58 10.19 -5.51
C THR A 130 13.93 10.70 -4.11
N ASN A 131 15.02 10.18 -3.56
CA ASN A 131 15.62 10.68 -2.33
C ASN A 131 16.25 12.06 -2.56
N LYS A 132 15.50 13.13 -2.28
CA LYS A 132 16.00 14.51 -2.43
C LYS A 132 17.13 14.86 -1.46
N ASN A 133 17.19 14.17 -0.32
CA ASN A 133 18.20 14.40 0.72
C ASN A 133 19.43 13.50 0.52
N GLY A 134 19.37 12.57 -0.43
CA GLY A 134 20.45 11.64 -0.76
C GLY A 134 21.44 12.20 -1.76
N ASN A 135 22.23 11.30 -2.36
CA ASN A 135 23.21 11.67 -3.38
C ASN A 135 22.49 11.95 -4.73
N PRO A 136 22.74 13.09 -5.40
CA PRO A 136 22.10 13.42 -6.68
C PRO A 136 22.42 12.43 -7.81
N ASN A 137 23.53 11.69 -7.71
CA ASN A 137 23.93 10.65 -8.66
C ASN A 137 23.27 9.29 -8.37
N TYR A 138 22.72 9.10 -7.17
CA TYR A 138 22.06 7.85 -6.73
C TYR A 138 20.68 8.18 -6.17
N LYS A 139 19.74 8.50 -7.06
CA LYS A 139 18.45 9.10 -6.71
C LYS A 139 17.52 8.15 -5.96
N TYR A 140 17.70 6.84 -6.09
CA TYR A 140 16.88 5.81 -5.45
C TYR A 140 17.65 5.03 -4.37
N PHE A 141 18.83 5.51 -3.99
CA PHE A 141 19.55 5.00 -2.85
C PHE A 141 19.05 5.70 -1.57
N TYR A 142 18.68 4.90 -0.58
CA TYR A 142 18.21 5.37 0.71
C TYR A 142 19.12 4.81 1.78
N SER A 143 19.76 5.70 2.54
CA SER A 143 20.75 5.31 3.55
C SER A 143 20.09 4.90 4.88
N SER A 144 18.86 5.34 5.07
CA SER A 144 18.03 5.08 6.23
C SER A 144 16.56 4.96 5.85
N ALA A 145 15.80 4.29 6.70
CA ALA A 145 14.35 4.14 6.57
C ALA A 145 13.61 5.49 6.51
N GLY A 146 14.08 6.49 7.25
CA GLY A 146 13.45 7.81 7.30
C GLY A 146 13.56 8.61 5.99
N GLU A 147 14.52 8.29 5.13
CA GLU A 147 14.64 8.91 3.80
C GLU A 147 13.66 8.32 2.78
N ALA A 148 13.23 7.07 2.97
CA ALA A 148 12.33 6.35 2.08
C ALA A 148 10.86 6.78 2.27
N ASP A 149 10.62 8.09 2.26
CA ASP A 149 9.31 8.67 2.46
C ASP A 149 8.45 8.59 1.19
N GLY A 150 7.78 7.45 1.02
CA GLY A 150 6.79 7.22 -0.04
C GLY A 150 5.52 8.08 0.06
N ARG A 151 5.38 8.99 1.06
CA ARG A 151 4.17 9.82 1.23
C ARG A 151 3.79 10.62 -0.01
N ARG A 152 4.73 10.92 -0.92
CA ARG A 152 4.44 11.63 -2.17
C ARG A 152 3.50 10.84 -3.10
N LEU A 153 3.59 9.51 -3.16
CA LEU A 153 2.66 8.66 -3.92
C LEU A 153 1.24 8.73 -3.36
N GLN A 154 1.13 8.93 -2.05
CA GLN A 154 -0.16 9.05 -1.40
C GLN A 154 -0.90 10.34 -1.78
N THR A 155 -0.17 11.36 -2.26
CA THR A 155 -0.71 12.68 -2.63
C THR A 155 -1.02 12.84 -4.13
N GLY A 156 -0.68 11.84 -4.96
CA GLY A 156 -0.92 11.86 -6.40
C GLY A 156 -2.41 11.97 -6.79
N PRO A 157 -2.73 12.41 -8.02
CA PRO A 157 -4.11 12.67 -8.47
C PRO A 157 -5.05 11.46 -8.34
N HIS A 158 -4.52 10.23 -8.41
CA HIS A 158 -5.29 8.99 -8.25
C HIS A 158 -5.91 8.82 -6.85
N ARG A 159 -5.24 9.27 -5.76
CA ARG A 159 -5.82 9.20 -4.40
C ARG A 159 -6.75 10.36 -4.05
N ARG A 160 -6.65 11.52 -4.72
CA ARG A 160 -7.66 12.59 -4.55
C ARG A 160 -9.07 12.10 -4.89
N ARG A 161 -9.22 11.18 -5.86
CA ARG A 161 -10.50 10.52 -6.18
C ARG A 161 -10.93 9.51 -5.11
N ALA A 162 -10.03 8.66 -4.63
CA ALA A 162 -10.35 7.64 -3.62
C ALA A 162 -10.74 8.24 -2.26
N VAL A 163 -10.00 9.26 -1.79
CA VAL A 163 -10.31 9.98 -0.54
C VAL A 163 -11.62 10.76 -0.65
N ARG A 164 -11.91 11.35 -1.82
CA ARG A 164 -13.18 12.04 -2.07
C ARG A 164 -14.37 11.08 -2.11
N ARG A 165 -14.23 9.86 -2.65
CA ARG A 165 -15.25 8.80 -2.56
C ARG A 165 -15.47 8.38 -1.11
N LYS A 166 -14.39 8.06 -0.37
CA LYS A 166 -14.47 7.61 1.03
C LYS A 166 -15.01 8.66 2.00
N ARG A 167 -14.88 9.97 1.70
CA ARG A 167 -15.56 11.06 2.45
C ARG A 167 -17.04 11.22 2.07
N ARG A 168 -17.41 10.96 0.82
CA ARG A 168 -18.81 11.02 0.36
C ARG A 168 -19.63 9.88 0.94
N ASP A 169 -19.02 8.70 1.09
CA ASP A 169 -19.68 7.51 1.63
C ASP A 169 -19.74 7.50 3.18
N ARG A 170 -18.96 8.39 3.85
CA ARG A 170 -18.97 8.55 5.31
C ARG A 170 -19.91 9.65 5.83
N HIS A 171 -20.72 10.25 4.95
CA HIS A 171 -21.72 11.23 5.34
C HIS A 171 -23.13 10.66 5.11
N PRO A 172 -23.67 9.83 6.01
CA PRO A 172 -25.11 9.69 6.08
C PRO A 172 -25.67 11.06 6.50
N ALA A 173 -26.64 11.56 5.75
CA ALA A 173 -27.34 12.80 6.05
C ALA A 173 -28.01 12.70 7.42
N VAL A 174 -27.38 13.25 8.46
CA VAL A 174 -28.03 13.53 9.74
C VAL A 174 -28.27 15.04 9.79
N ARG A 175 -29.42 15.44 9.22
CA ARG A 175 -29.96 16.78 9.34
C ARG A 175 -30.61 16.88 10.73
N ALA A 176 -29.81 17.21 11.75
CA ALA A 176 -30.33 17.52 13.08
C ALA A 176 -30.76 19.00 13.11
N THR A 177 -32.06 19.25 12.97
CA THR A 177 -32.70 20.52 13.29
C THR A 177 -32.77 20.63 14.81
N LEU A 178 -31.99 21.53 15.42
CA LEU A 178 -32.11 21.89 16.84
C LEU A 178 -32.95 23.17 16.95
N PRO A 179 -34.02 23.21 17.76
CA PRO A 179 -34.76 24.43 18.04
C PRO A 179 -34.05 25.24 19.14
N LEU A 180 -33.99 26.55 18.95
CA LEU A 180 -33.57 27.53 19.96
C LEU A 180 -34.68 27.71 21.01
N PRO A 181 -34.36 27.87 22.30
CA PRO A 181 -35.29 28.45 23.25
C PRO A 181 -34.98 29.93 23.52
N GLU A 182 -35.95 30.79 23.20
CA GLU A 182 -36.12 32.10 23.83
C GLU A 182 -36.59 31.90 25.28
N HIS A 183 -35.98 32.57 26.25
CA HIS A 183 -36.68 33.52 27.13
C HIS A 183 -35.75 34.21 28.14
N GLN A 184 -36.08 35.48 28.35
CA GLN A 184 -35.48 36.51 29.19
C GLN A 184 -35.53 36.21 30.69
N VAL A 185 -34.53 36.69 31.46
CA VAL A 185 -34.75 37.27 32.81
C VAL A 185 -33.78 38.44 33.01
N THR A 186 -34.30 39.49 33.63
CA THR A 186 -33.85 40.88 33.70
C THR A 186 -33.16 41.26 35.03
N LEU A 187 -32.46 42.42 35.03
CA LEU A 187 -32.09 43.35 36.13
C LEU A 187 -30.83 43.06 37.00
N PRO A 188 -30.26 44.06 37.73
CA PRO A 188 -29.81 45.40 37.32
C PRO A 188 -28.40 45.79 37.86
N ASN A 189 -27.87 46.90 37.34
CA ASN A 189 -26.86 47.84 37.89
C ASN A 189 -26.45 47.71 39.38
N VAL A 190 -25.14 47.79 39.72
CA VAL A 190 -24.50 48.70 40.72
C VAL A 190 -22.95 48.62 40.62
N GLN A 191 -22.31 49.76 40.88
CA GLN A 191 -20.92 50.22 40.74
C GLN A 191 -19.79 49.54 41.57
N LEU A 192 -18.54 49.81 41.10
CA LEU A 192 -17.26 50.15 41.79
C LEU A 192 -16.78 49.31 42.99
N TYR A 193 -15.52 48.84 42.95
CA TYR A 193 -14.38 49.43 43.67
C TYR A 193 -13.05 48.70 43.35
N ARG A 194 -11.98 49.50 43.28
CA ARG A 194 -10.56 49.10 43.38
C ARG A 194 -10.28 48.47 44.74
N PHE A 195 -9.37 47.48 44.78
CA PHE A 195 -8.20 47.48 45.64
C PHE A 195 -7.05 46.80 44.90
#